data_AF-A0A7V4Y2D7-F1
#
_entry.id   AF-A0A7V4Y2D7-F1
#
_cell.length_a   1.000
_cell.length_b   1.000
_cell.length_c   1.000
_cell.angle_alpha   90.00
_cell.angle_beta   90.00
_cell.angle_gamma   90.00
#
_symmetry.space_group_name_H-M   'P 1'
#
loop_
_entity.id
_entity.type
_entity.pdbx_description
1 polymer ?
#
loop_
_entity_poly.entity_id
_entity_poly.type
_entity_poly.pdbx_seq_one_letter_code
_entity_poly.pdbx_strand_id
1 'polypeptide(L)'
;MKTIKMKFGHGYMDVSVPEENLLGVIMKEVPPSTMTEEQVILNALANPIESPKLRDIVKPGEKVCVVVSDVTRAWQRMNVYLPYVVQELNEGGIKDKDICFLCALGYHRKQTREEHERQLGKELLERFEIIDHDCLDKSNLVALGTTSRGTPVVINKIAAEADHLVLTGCCTYHPWVGFGGGKKSILPGISAIESIQHNHLMILDENGRQRPEVRSGNVKNNPIHLDMLEVAEIVKPSFIFNVIIGHDGKIAHAVCGHYAAAHEAGCRIVDELYEVPIDQLADITISSQGGYPKDIDICQTGKAIYHTQEATKPGGTMIILSEASEGIGPPDANEIFLECETNAERERSVRSLFTVAKYVSYYMCIAAEKWNIIIVGSFDPALLAKTAIKTARTVDEALETAFARGGRDQKIYLMPQGSSALPKLRQN
;
A
#
# COMPACT_ATOMS: atom_id res chain seq x y z
N MET A 1 16.51 22.71 21.37
CA MET A 1 16.23 21.29 21.04
C MET A 1 14.77 21.21 20.70
N LYS A 2 14.44 20.67 19.53
CA LYS A 2 13.06 20.36 19.16
C LYS A 2 12.78 18.90 19.49
N THR A 3 11.72 18.67 20.26
CA THR A 3 11.23 17.32 20.58
C THR A 3 9.84 17.11 19.99
N ILE A 4 9.61 15.95 19.35
CA ILE A 4 8.29 15.51 18.90
C ILE A 4 8.05 14.05 19.30
N LYS A 5 6.77 13.68 19.44
CA LYS A 5 6.35 12.30 19.66
C LYS A 5 6.15 11.58 18.34
N MET A 6 6.82 10.46 18.17
CA MET A 6 6.64 9.57 17.02
C MET A 6 6.11 8.22 17.48
N LYS A 7 5.20 7.61 16.72
CA LYS A 7 4.62 6.31 17.07
C LYS A 7 5.70 5.22 17.09
N PHE A 8 5.64 4.33 18.07
CA PHE A 8 6.56 3.22 18.26
C PHE A 8 5.87 2.13 19.09
N GLY A 9 5.69 0.94 18.53
CA GLY A 9 4.88 -0.11 19.14
C GLY A 9 3.48 0.39 19.47
N HIS A 10 2.97 0.04 20.65
CA HIS A 10 1.66 0.52 21.14
C HIS A 10 1.67 1.97 21.67
N GLY A 11 2.81 2.66 21.64
CA GLY A 11 2.98 3.97 22.24
C GLY A 11 3.70 4.96 21.33
N TYR A 12 4.57 5.76 21.97
CA TYR A 12 5.33 6.81 21.33
C TYR A 12 6.75 6.83 21.89
N MET A 13 7.69 7.27 21.05
CA MET A 13 9.04 7.62 21.44
C MET A 13 9.23 9.13 21.27
N ASP A 14 9.87 9.76 22.26
CA ASP A 14 10.28 11.16 22.16
C ASP A 14 11.53 11.25 21.29
N VAL A 15 11.44 12.02 20.20
CA VAL A 15 12.54 12.24 19.25
C VAL A 15 13.01 13.67 19.40
N SER A 16 14.23 13.86 19.89
CA SER A 16 14.82 15.17 20.16
C SER A 16 16.01 15.44 19.25
N VAL A 17 16.01 16.59 18.58
CA VAL A 17 17.12 17.03 17.71
C VAL A 17 17.47 18.50 17.99
N PRO A 18 18.72 18.95 17.76
CA PRO A 18 19.05 20.36 17.86
C PRO A 18 18.30 21.17 16.79
N GLU A 19 17.87 22.38 17.13
CA GLU A 19 17.03 23.19 16.24
C GLU A 19 17.82 23.69 15.03
N GLU A 20 19.12 23.95 15.22
CA GLU A 20 20.06 24.34 14.18
C GLU A 20 20.29 23.24 13.11
N ASN A 21 20.04 21.98 13.46
CA ASN A 21 20.11 20.84 12.54
C ASN A 21 18.79 20.59 11.81
N LEU A 22 17.65 21.01 12.37
CA LEU A 22 16.33 20.66 11.88
C LEU A 22 15.95 21.45 10.62
N LEU A 23 15.73 20.74 9.52
CA LEU A 23 15.15 21.32 8.29
C LEU A 23 13.63 21.44 8.39
N GLY A 24 12.97 20.52 9.09
CA GLY A 24 11.53 20.53 9.27
C GLY A 24 10.94 19.20 9.69
N VAL A 25 9.61 19.19 9.87
CA VAL A 25 8.82 17.98 10.11
C VAL A 25 8.04 17.67 8.84
N ILE A 26 8.27 16.50 8.24
CA ILE A 26 7.59 16.03 7.03
C ILE A 26 6.25 15.42 7.45
N MET A 27 5.26 16.28 7.57
CA MET A 27 3.87 15.92 7.82
C MET A 27 2.99 17.08 7.36
N LYS A 28 1.86 16.78 6.71
CA LYS A 28 0.86 17.79 6.40
C LYS A 28 -0.13 17.88 7.54
N GLU A 29 -0.38 19.09 8.01
CA GLU A 29 -1.54 19.35 8.87
C GLU A 29 -2.79 19.41 7.99
N VAL A 30 -3.75 18.52 8.27
CA VAL A 30 -5.04 18.49 7.57
C VAL A 30 -6.11 18.89 8.57
N PRO A 31 -6.90 19.94 8.28
CA PRO A 31 -8.03 20.31 9.12
C PRO A 31 -9.01 19.13 9.26
N PRO A 32 -9.68 18.96 10.42
CA PRO A 32 -10.75 17.98 10.55
C PRO A 32 -11.82 18.18 9.47
N SER A 33 -12.30 17.10 8.88
CA SER A 33 -13.42 17.16 7.93
C SER A 33 -14.67 17.71 8.62
N THR A 34 -15.41 18.58 7.92
CA THR A 34 -16.72 19.07 8.37
C THR A 34 -17.85 18.10 8.05
N MET A 35 -17.58 17.06 7.26
CA MET A 35 -18.55 16.04 6.86
C MET A 35 -18.38 14.77 7.69
N THR A 36 -19.49 14.07 7.97
CA THR A 36 -19.46 12.71 8.52
C THR A 36 -19.01 11.71 7.44
N GLU A 37 -18.54 10.52 7.85
CA GLU A 37 -18.17 9.45 6.89
C GLU A 37 -19.33 9.12 5.95
N GLU A 38 -20.55 9.03 6.50
CA GLU A 38 -21.78 8.83 5.72
C GLU A 38 -22.01 9.93 4.68
N GLN A 39 -21.88 11.20 5.06
CA GLN A 39 -22.04 12.31 4.13
C GLN A 39 -21.00 12.26 3.00
N VAL A 40 -19.75 11.89 3.31
CA VAL A 40 -18.69 11.71 2.32
C VAL A 40 -19.05 10.59 1.33
N ILE A 41 -19.53 9.45 1.84
CA ILE A 41 -19.93 8.29 1.01
C ILE A 41 -21.11 8.64 0.11
N LEU A 42 -22.18 9.21 0.68
CA LEU A 42 -23.39 9.58 -0.07
C LEU A 42 -23.09 10.65 -1.12
N ASN A 43 -22.25 11.64 -0.80
CA ASN A 43 -21.86 12.66 -1.76
C ASN A 43 -21.07 12.08 -2.95
N ALA A 44 -20.18 11.11 -2.71
CA ALA A 44 -19.48 10.42 -3.79
C ALA A 44 -20.47 9.66 -4.69
N LEU A 45 -21.33 8.79 -4.13
CA LEU A 45 -22.31 8.01 -4.90
C LEU A 45 -23.30 8.89 -5.68
N ALA A 46 -23.65 10.06 -5.15
CA ALA A 46 -24.50 11.02 -5.84
C ALA A 46 -23.82 11.72 -7.02
N ASN A 47 -22.47 11.77 -7.05
CA ASN A 47 -21.67 12.48 -8.04
C ASN A 47 -20.56 11.60 -8.64
N PRO A 48 -20.89 10.52 -9.39
CA PRO A 48 -19.88 9.68 -10.01
C PRO A 48 -19.08 10.45 -11.07
N ILE A 49 -17.79 10.17 -11.13
CA ILE A 49 -16.84 10.80 -12.03
C ILE A 49 -16.85 10.06 -13.37
N GLU A 50 -17.19 10.80 -14.43
CA GLU A 50 -17.22 10.31 -15.82
C GLU A 50 -18.03 9.01 -16.01
N SER A 51 -19.10 8.84 -15.23
CA SER A 51 -19.95 7.65 -15.28
C SER A 51 -21.37 7.99 -14.80
N PRO A 52 -22.41 7.28 -15.26
CA PRO A 52 -23.72 7.32 -14.61
C PRO A 52 -23.63 6.82 -13.15
N LYS A 53 -24.72 7.01 -12.39
CA LYS A 53 -24.81 6.40 -11.05
C LYS A 53 -24.84 4.90 -11.16
N LEU A 54 -24.37 4.21 -10.13
CA LEU A 54 -24.32 2.75 -10.11
C LEU A 54 -25.71 2.14 -10.34
N ARG A 55 -26.74 2.69 -9.69
CA ARG A 55 -28.15 2.31 -9.89
C ARG A 55 -28.66 2.43 -11.34
N ASP A 56 -28.06 3.32 -12.14
CA ASP A 56 -28.48 3.60 -13.52
C ASP A 56 -27.68 2.76 -14.55
N ILE A 57 -26.58 2.14 -14.10
CA ILE A 57 -25.73 1.26 -14.91
C ILE A 57 -26.32 -0.15 -15.00
N VAL A 58 -26.84 -0.63 -13.87
CA VAL A 58 -27.32 -2.01 -13.70
C VAL A 58 -28.82 -2.15 -14.01
N LYS A 59 -29.28 -3.36 -14.31
CA LYS A 59 -30.69 -3.67 -14.63
C LYS A 59 -31.18 -4.93 -13.90
N PRO A 60 -32.49 -5.02 -13.61
CA PRO A 60 -33.06 -6.20 -12.96
C PRO A 60 -32.73 -7.51 -13.67
N GLY A 61 -32.18 -8.47 -12.93
CA GLY A 61 -31.82 -9.81 -13.42
C GLY A 61 -30.37 -9.96 -13.90
N GLU A 62 -29.60 -8.88 -13.98
CA GLU A 62 -28.15 -8.92 -14.19
C GLU A 62 -27.42 -9.36 -12.92
N LYS A 63 -26.25 -9.98 -13.10
CA LYS A 63 -25.36 -10.42 -12.03
C LYS A 63 -24.25 -9.41 -11.78
N VAL A 64 -24.01 -9.10 -10.51
CA VAL A 64 -23.00 -8.12 -10.09
C VAL A 64 -21.96 -8.79 -9.21
N CYS A 65 -20.70 -8.72 -9.62
CA CYS A 65 -19.56 -9.07 -8.78
C CYS A 65 -18.99 -7.81 -8.12
N VAL A 66 -19.03 -7.74 -6.79
CA VAL A 66 -18.43 -6.66 -6.01
C VAL A 66 -17.11 -7.13 -5.42
N VAL A 67 -16.00 -6.57 -5.92
CA VAL A 67 -14.67 -6.90 -5.43
C VAL A 67 -14.36 -6.08 -4.19
N VAL A 68 -13.99 -6.77 -3.11
CA VAL A 68 -13.61 -6.18 -1.82
C VAL A 68 -12.17 -6.52 -1.47
N SER A 69 -11.46 -5.61 -0.79
CA SER A 69 -10.09 -5.90 -0.34
C SER A 69 -10.10 -6.93 0.79
N ASP A 70 -8.98 -7.62 1.02
CA ASP A 70 -8.82 -8.59 2.11
C ASP A 70 -8.70 -7.94 3.52
N VAL A 71 -8.61 -8.76 4.58
CA VAL A 71 -8.55 -8.31 5.98
C VAL A 71 -7.30 -7.48 6.26
N THR A 72 -6.21 -7.67 5.50
CA THR A 72 -5.02 -6.82 5.60
C THR A 72 -5.29 -5.37 5.18
N ARG A 73 -6.50 -5.10 4.68
CA ARG A 73 -7.05 -3.79 4.32
C ARG A 73 -8.31 -3.42 5.11
N ALA A 74 -8.62 -4.09 6.22
CA ALA A 74 -9.78 -3.76 7.06
C ALA A 74 -9.78 -2.29 7.56
N TRP A 75 -8.60 -1.66 7.64
CA TRP A 75 -8.44 -0.23 7.94
C TRP A 75 -9.12 0.71 6.92
N GLN A 76 -9.53 0.20 5.75
CA GLN A 76 -10.30 0.92 4.74
C GLN A 76 -11.78 1.10 5.09
N ARG A 77 -12.24 0.50 6.21
CA ARG A 77 -13.61 0.67 6.73
C ARG A 77 -14.68 0.21 5.72
N MET A 78 -14.44 -0.94 5.11
CA MET A 78 -15.34 -1.55 4.11
C MET A 78 -16.76 -1.75 4.65
N ASN A 79 -16.88 -2.16 5.91
CA ASN A 79 -18.14 -2.34 6.60
C ASN A 79 -18.96 -1.04 6.76
N VAL A 80 -18.32 0.13 6.62
CA VAL A 80 -18.98 1.43 6.69
C VAL A 80 -19.54 1.84 5.32
N TYR A 81 -18.80 1.61 4.23
CA TYR A 81 -19.22 2.09 2.91
C TYR A 81 -19.98 1.06 2.07
N LEU A 82 -19.73 -0.24 2.26
CA LEU A 82 -20.36 -1.31 1.46
C LEU A 82 -21.89 -1.33 1.56
N PRO A 83 -22.54 -1.05 2.72
CA PRO A 83 -23.99 -0.98 2.79
C PRO A 83 -24.59 0.01 1.80
N TYR A 84 -23.95 1.17 1.60
CA TYR A 84 -24.40 2.20 0.65
C TYR A 84 -24.17 1.78 -0.82
N VAL A 85 -23.08 1.06 -1.11
CA VAL A 85 -22.84 0.49 -2.45
C VAL A 85 -23.90 -0.56 -2.79
N VAL A 86 -24.23 -1.45 -1.84
CA VAL A 86 -25.30 -2.44 -2.00
C VAL A 86 -26.66 -1.77 -2.17
N GLN A 87 -26.92 -0.68 -1.44
CA GLN A 87 -28.15 0.08 -1.58
C GLN A 87 -28.31 0.64 -3.01
N GLU A 88 -27.26 1.20 -3.61
CA GLU A 88 -27.31 1.66 -5.02
C GLU A 88 -27.65 0.52 -5.99
N LEU A 89 -27.07 -0.67 -5.80
CA LEU A 89 -27.36 -1.84 -6.63
C LEU A 89 -28.82 -2.28 -6.49
N ASN A 90 -29.31 -2.33 -5.25
CA ASN A 90 -30.69 -2.72 -4.96
C ASN A 90 -31.69 -1.69 -5.51
N GLU A 91 -31.37 -0.39 -5.45
CA GLU A 91 -32.17 0.68 -6.06
C GLU A 91 -32.14 0.64 -7.60
N GLY A 92 -31.08 0.08 -8.21
CA GLY A 92 -31.04 -0.30 -9.62
C GLY A 92 -31.82 -1.58 -9.95
N GLY A 93 -32.43 -2.23 -8.96
CA GLY A 93 -33.28 -3.41 -9.13
C GLY A 93 -32.54 -4.75 -9.14
N ILE A 94 -31.26 -4.77 -8.77
CA ILE A 94 -30.52 -6.00 -8.53
C ILE A 94 -31.00 -6.63 -7.21
N LYS A 95 -31.22 -7.94 -7.22
CA LYS A 95 -31.63 -8.67 -6.01
C LYS A 95 -30.39 -9.16 -5.28
N ASP A 96 -30.47 -9.30 -3.96
CA ASP A 96 -29.33 -9.75 -3.15
C ASP A 96 -28.72 -11.07 -3.66
N LYS A 97 -29.55 -12.00 -4.16
CA LYS A 97 -29.11 -13.29 -4.75
C LYS A 97 -28.29 -13.17 -6.05
N ASP A 98 -28.35 -12.02 -6.70
CA ASP A 98 -27.67 -11.73 -7.97
C ASP A 98 -26.42 -10.86 -7.72
N ILE A 99 -26.09 -10.56 -6.44
CA ILE A 99 -24.87 -9.88 -6.00
C ILE A 99 -23.93 -10.90 -5.34
N CYS A 100 -22.67 -10.93 -5.76
CA CYS A 100 -21.63 -11.76 -5.16
C CYS A 100 -20.45 -10.89 -4.69
N PHE A 101 -19.99 -11.09 -3.45
CA PHE A 101 -18.74 -10.48 -3.00
C PHE A 101 -17.55 -11.39 -3.33
N LEU A 102 -16.57 -10.84 -4.03
CA LEU A 102 -15.31 -11.53 -4.30
C LEU A 102 -14.17 -10.83 -3.56
N CYS A 103 -13.55 -11.54 -2.62
CA CYS A 103 -12.44 -10.98 -1.87
C CYS A 103 -11.11 -11.07 -2.65
N ALA A 104 -10.50 -9.91 -2.85
CA ALA A 104 -9.27 -9.71 -3.60
C ALA A 104 -8.03 -10.09 -2.78
N LEU A 105 -7.76 -11.40 -2.66
CA LEU A 105 -6.62 -11.92 -1.90
C LEU A 105 -5.28 -11.77 -2.62
N GLY A 106 -5.27 -11.74 -3.96
CA GLY A 106 -4.05 -11.96 -4.74
C GLY A 106 -3.37 -13.28 -4.32
N TYR A 107 -2.20 -13.19 -3.71
CA TYR A 107 -1.43 -14.35 -3.22
C TYR A 107 -1.59 -14.61 -1.71
N HIS A 108 -2.50 -13.89 -1.03
CA HIS A 108 -2.71 -14.09 0.40
C HIS A 108 -3.52 -15.35 0.70
N ARG A 109 -3.46 -15.82 1.95
CA ARG A 109 -4.27 -16.94 2.43
C ARG A 109 -5.76 -16.61 2.43
N LYS A 110 -6.58 -17.66 2.40
CA LYS A 110 -8.02 -17.58 2.68
C LYS A 110 -8.28 -17.01 4.08
N GLN A 111 -9.43 -16.39 4.22
CA GLN A 111 -9.85 -15.66 5.40
C GLN A 111 -10.85 -16.46 6.22
N THR A 112 -10.86 -16.18 7.52
CA THR A 112 -11.87 -16.76 8.41
C THR A 112 -13.18 -16.00 8.32
N ARG A 113 -14.26 -16.60 8.81
CA ARG A 113 -15.58 -15.97 8.86
C ARG A 113 -15.56 -14.67 9.68
N GLU A 114 -14.80 -14.64 10.77
CA GLU A 114 -14.63 -13.45 11.61
C GLU A 114 -13.87 -12.33 10.88
N GLU A 115 -12.91 -12.69 10.02
CA GLU A 115 -12.21 -11.73 9.16
C GLU A 115 -13.15 -11.17 8.10
N HIS A 116 -13.98 -12.02 7.47
CA HIS A 116 -15.06 -11.57 6.58
C HIS A 116 -16.06 -10.65 7.29
N GLU A 117 -16.42 -10.93 8.55
CA GLU A 117 -17.30 -10.06 9.34
C GLU A 117 -16.67 -8.68 9.60
N ARG A 118 -15.36 -8.61 9.86
CA ARG A 118 -14.66 -7.33 10.00
C ARG A 118 -14.69 -6.51 8.70
N GLN A 119 -14.72 -7.17 7.54
CA GLN A 119 -14.72 -6.51 6.24
C GLN A 119 -16.13 -6.06 5.84
N LEU A 120 -17.13 -6.93 5.91
CA LEU A 120 -18.48 -6.66 5.40
C LEU A 120 -19.39 -6.07 6.48
N GLY A 121 -19.09 -6.31 7.75
CA GLY A 121 -20.04 -6.15 8.84
C GLY A 121 -21.04 -7.30 8.90
N LYS A 122 -21.63 -7.49 10.08
CA LYS A 122 -22.55 -8.60 10.37
C LYS A 122 -23.74 -8.65 9.40
N GLU A 123 -24.36 -7.50 9.13
CA GLU A 123 -25.58 -7.43 8.31
C GLU A 123 -25.34 -7.93 6.88
N LEU A 124 -24.31 -7.42 6.20
CA LEU A 124 -24.01 -7.86 4.83
C LEU A 124 -23.54 -9.31 4.80
N LEU A 125 -22.78 -9.75 5.80
CA LEU A 125 -22.29 -11.11 5.87
C LEU A 125 -23.41 -12.16 6.09
N GLU A 126 -24.52 -11.78 6.71
CA GLU A 126 -25.72 -12.61 6.86
C GLU A 126 -26.57 -12.64 5.58
N ARG A 127 -26.49 -11.58 4.77
CA ARG A 127 -27.31 -11.41 3.55
C ARG A 127 -26.65 -11.94 2.28
N PHE A 128 -25.31 -11.91 2.21
CA PHE A 128 -24.55 -12.19 1.00
C PHE A 128 -23.49 -13.27 1.20
N GLU A 129 -23.21 -13.99 0.11
CA GLU A 129 -22.04 -14.86 0.02
C GLU A 129 -20.79 -14.03 -0.30
N ILE A 130 -19.70 -14.32 0.41
CA ILE A 130 -18.36 -13.81 0.12
C ILE A 130 -17.46 -14.98 -0.25
N ILE A 131 -16.79 -14.86 -1.38
CA ILE A 131 -15.90 -15.87 -1.93
C ILE A 131 -14.48 -15.31 -1.90
N ASP A 132 -13.56 -16.09 -1.33
CA ASP A 132 -12.15 -15.75 -1.37
C ASP A 132 -11.54 -16.15 -2.72
N HIS A 133 -10.89 -15.20 -3.39
CA HIS A 133 -10.14 -15.48 -4.60
C HIS A 133 -8.97 -16.44 -4.34
N ASP A 134 -8.77 -17.41 -5.23
CA ASP A 134 -7.62 -18.32 -5.21
C ASP A 134 -6.87 -18.21 -6.54
N CYS A 135 -5.68 -17.60 -6.51
CA CYS A 135 -4.86 -17.39 -7.70
C CYS A 135 -4.17 -18.66 -8.23
N LEU A 136 -4.28 -19.78 -7.50
CA LEU A 136 -3.74 -21.09 -7.88
C LEU A 136 -4.83 -22.03 -8.41
N ASP A 137 -6.11 -21.73 -8.17
CA ASP A 137 -7.24 -22.55 -8.64
C ASP A 137 -7.54 -22.30 -10.12
N LYS A 138 -6.82 -23.01 -10.99
CA LYS A 138 -7.00 -22.95 -12.45
C LYS A 138 -8.42 -23.24 -12.93
N SER A 139 -9.24 -23.95 -12.16
CA SER A 139 -10.62 -24.28 -12.56
C SER A 139 -11.57 -23.08 -12.45
N ASN A 140 -11.23 -22.10 -11.60
CA ASN A 140 -11.97 -20.87 -11.36
C ASN A 140 -11.27 -19.63 -11.93
N LEU A 141 -10.37 -19.83 -12.89
CA LEU A 141 -9.63 -18.77 -13.58
C LEU A 141 -9.91 -18.82 -15.08
N VAL A 142 -10.00 -17.65 -15.71
CA VAL A 142 -10.25 -17.52 -17.15
C VAL A 142 -9.30 -16.51 -17.78
N ALA A 143 -8.74 -16.87 -18.93
CA ALA A 143 -7.86 -16.00 -19.71
C ALA A 143 -8.69 -15.04 -20.58
N LEU A 144 -8.37 -13.76 -20.51
CA LEU A 144 -9.04 -12.67 -21.24
C LEU A 144 -8.12 -12.00 -22.27
N GLY A 145 -6.82 -12.23 -22.20
CA GLY A 145 -5.86 -11.66 -23.15
C GLY A 145 -4.44 -11.63 -22.61
N THR A 146 -3.64 -10.72 -23.15
CA THR A 146 -2.26 -10.46 -22.72
C THR A 146 -1.99 -8.98 -22.95
N THR A 147 -1.33 -8.33 -21.98
CA THR A 147 -0.97 -6.91 -22.10
C THR A 147 0.18 -6.72 -23.10
N SER A 148 0.39 -5.48 -23.53
CA SER A 148 1.52 -5.05 -24.36
C SER A 148 2.88 -5.32 -23.71
N ARG A 149 2.92 -5.54 -22.38
CA ARG A 149 4.12 -5.91 -21.62
C ARG A 149 4.26 -7.42 -21.38
N GLY A 150 3.40 -8.21 -22.01
CA GLY A 150 3.43 -9.67 -21.95
C GLY A 150 2.79 -10.26 -20.70
N THR A 151 2.11 -9.46 -19.86
CA THR A 151 1.40 -10.00 -18.70
C THR A 151 0.17 -10.75 -19.17
N PRO A 152 0.03 -12.06 -18.88
CA PRO A 152 -1.20 -12.77 -19.18
C PRO A 152 -2.32 -12.16 -18.34
N VAL A 153 -3.47 -11.89 -18.96
CA VAL A 153 -4.65 -11.38 -18.24
C VAL A 153 -5.55 -12.55 -17.91
N VAL A 154 -5.32 -13.16 -16.74
CA VAL A 154 -6.08 -14.30 -16.25
C VAL A 154 -6.68 -13.93 -14.90
N ILE A 155 -8.01 -13.89 -14.81
CA ILE A 155 -8.73 -13.45 -13.60
C ILE A 155 -9.75 -14.48 -13.14
N ASN A 156 -10.30 -14.25 -11.94
CA ASN A 156 -11.37 -15.07 -11.40
C ASN A 156 -12.61 -15.12 -12.32
N LYS A 157 -13.10 -16.33 -12.55
CA LYS A 157 -14.23 -16.61 -13.44
C LYS A 157 -15.52 -15.89 -13.02
N ILE A 158 -15.78 -15.77 -11.72
CA ILE A 158 -16.98 -15.07 -11.19
C ILE A 158 -16.98 -13.59 -11.61
N ALA A 159 -15.81 -12.95 -11.54
CA ALA A 159 -15.67 -11.56 -11.96
C ALA A 159 -15.77 -11.39 -13.48
N ALA A 160 -15.21 -12.33 -14.24
CA ALA A 160 -15.21 -12.28 -15.71
C ALA A 160 -16.59 -12.59 -16.33
N GLU A 161 -17.40 -13.41 -15.66
CA GLU A 161 -18.73 -13.83 -16.15
C GLU A 161 -19.88 -12.98 -15.60
N ALA A 162 -19.61 -12.04 -14.69
CA ALA A 162 -20.61 -11.11 -14.21
C ALA A 162 -20.99 -10.09 -15.29
N ASP A 163 -22.26 -9.70 -15.35
CA ASP A 163 -22.72 -8.62 -16.23
C ASP A 163 -22.09 -7.28 -15.83
N HIS A 164 -21.89 -7.09 -14.52
CA HIS A 164 -21.20 -5.94 -13.95
C HIS A 164 -20.14 -6.32 -12.92
N LEU A 165 -18.95 -5.74 -13.10
CA LEU A 165 -17.85 -5.82 -12.13
C LEU A 165 -17.68 -4.46 -11.44
N VAL A 166 -17.90 -4.44 -10.11
CA VAL A 166 -17.74 -3.25 -9.27
C VAL A 166 -16.51 -3.41 -8.40
N LEU A 167 -15.54 -2.51 -8.49
CA LEU A 167 -14.34 -2.57 -7.67
C LEU A 167 -14.44 -1.62 -6.48
N THR A 168 -14.22 -2.15 -5.27
CA THR A 168 -14.09 -1.32 -4.08
C THR A 168 -12.67 -1.35 -3.51
N GLY A 169 -12.32 -0.35 -2.71
CA GLY A 169 -10.99 -0.28 -2.10
C GLY A 169 -10.63 1.13 -1.60
N CYS A 170 -9.33 1.40 -1.50
CA CYS A 170 -8.82 2.69 -1.01
C CYS A 170 -7.66 3.20 -1.86
N CYS A 171 -7.71 4.49 -2.19
CA CYS A 171 -6.59 5.21 -2.78
C CYS A 171 -5.62 5.64 -1.68
N THR A 172 -4.35 5.25 -1.84
CA THR A 172 -3.24 5.61 -0.95
C THR A 172 -1.93 5.45 -1.73
N TYR A 173 -0.85 6.08 -1.30
CA TYR A 173 0.45 5.81 -1.91
C TYR A 173 0.83 4.33 -1.80
N HIS A 174 1.37 3.80 -2.90
CA HIS A 174 1.95 2.46 -2.92
C HIS A 174 3.39 2.56 -3.43
N PRO A 175 4.37 1.93 -2.77
CA PRO A 175 5.79 2.09 -3.13
C PRO A 175 6.10 1.63 -4.55
N TRP A 176 5.28 0.74 -5.13
CA TRP A 176 5.58 0.11 -6.42
C TRP A 176 4.66 0.50 -7.57
N VAL A 177 3.42 0.89 -7.29
CA VAL A 177 2.41 1.07 -8.36
C VAL A 177 1.89 2.50 -8.43
N GLY A 178 2.63 3.43 -7.81
CA GLY A 178 2.21 4.80 -7.58
C GLY A 178 1.18 4.89 -6.46
N PHE A 179 -0.01 4.34 -6.71
CA PHE A 179 -1.17 4.38 -5.82
C PHE A 179 -1.91 3.04 -5.78
N GLY A 180 -2.38 2.66 -4.59
CA GLY A 180 -3.35 1.59 -4.38
C GLY A 180 -4.74 1.95 -4.91
N GLY A 181 -5.71 1.05 -4.77
CA GLY A 181 -7.06 1.23 -5.29
C GLY A 181 -7.20 0.95 -6.79
N GLY A 182 -8.41 1.14 -7.31
CA GLY A 182 -8.79 0.97 -8.71
C GLY A 182 -8.33 -0.38 -9.28
N LYS A 183 -7.54 -0.32 -10.35
CA LYS A 183 -6.91 -1.46 -11.05
C LYS A 183 -6.27 -2.53 -10.15
N LYS A 184 -5.80 -2.15 -8.96
CA LYS A 184 -5.14 -3.08 -8.02
C LYS A 184 -6.10 -4.14 -7.46
N SER A 185 -7.41 -3.86 -7.46
CA SER A 185 -8.44 -4.84 -7.11
C SER A 185 -8.55 -5.96 -8.15
N ILE A 186 -8.05 -5.75 -9.37
CA ILE A 186 -7.97 -6.77 -10.42
C ILE A 186 -6.61 -7.48 -10.36
N LEU A 187 -5.53 -6.74 -10.60
CA LEU A 187 -4.16 -7.24 -10.57
C LEU A 187 -3.39 -6.54 -9.44
N PRO A 188 -3.00 -7.24 -8.37
CA PRO A 188 -3.08 -8.69 -8.18
C PRO A 188 -4.40 -9.23 -7.64
N GLY A 189 -5.34 -8.37 -7.22
CA GLY A 189 -6.45 -8.75 -6.33
C GLY A 189 -7.20 -10.04 -6.67
N ILE A 190 -7.60 -10.23 -7.92
CA ILE A 190 -8.37 -11.38 -8.40
C ILE A 190 -7.71 -12.06 -9.61
N SER A 191 -6.39 -11.93 -9.74
CA SER A 191 -5.62 -12.43 -10.87
C SER A 191 -4.89 -13.75 -10.57
N ALA A 192 -4.70 -14.58 -11.58
CA ALA A 192 -3.89 -15.80 -11.49
C ALA A 192 -2.43 -15.51 -11.12
N ILE A 193 -1.77 -16.51 -10.51
CA ILE A 193 -0.40 -16.38 -10.02
C ILE A 193 0.58 -15.94 -11.13
N GLU A 194 0.45 -16.44 -12.35
CA GLU A 194 1.32 -16.06 -13.48
C GLU A 194 1.23 -14.57 -13.81
N SER A 195 0.02 -14.00 -13.75
CA SER A 195 -0.23 -12.58 -13.97
C SER A 195 0.42 -11.76 -12.86
N ILE A 196 0.25 -12.21 -11.61
CA ILE A 196 0.84 -11.57 -10.42
C ILE A 196 2.36 -11.57 -10.52
N GLN A 197 2.98 -12.73 -10.75
CA GLN A 197 4.42 -12.90 -10.81
C GLN A 197 5.04 -12.06 -11.93
N HIS A 198 4.49 -12.13 -13.14
CA HIS A 198 4.99 -11.36 -14.29
C HIS A 198 4.96 -9.86 -14.01
N ASN A 199 3.83 -9.36 -13.50
CA ASN A 199 3.65 -7.96 -13.18
C ASN A 199 4.57 -7.47 -12.04
N HIS A 200 4.68 -8.24 -10.95
CA HIS A 200 5.47 -7.84 -9.80
C HIS A 200 6.97 -7.85 -10.11
N LEU A 201 7.45 -8.80 -10.91
CA LEU A 201 8.86 -8.87 -11.31
C LEU A 201 9.30 -7.69 -12.18
N MET A 202 8.38 -6.93 -12.79
CA MET A 202 8.72 -5.67 -13.48
C MET A 202 9.30 -4.61 -12.56
N ILE A 203 9.21 -4.77 -11.24
CA ILE A 203 9.90 -3.90 -10.28
C ILE A 203 11.42 -3.92 -10.45
N LEU A 204 11.96 -5.06 -10.89
CA LEU A 204 13.38 -5.27 -11.06
C LEU A 204 13.84 -4.86 -12.47
N ASP A 205 14.99 -4.20 -12.54
CA ASP A 205 15.77 -4.10 -13.77
C ASP A 205 16.53 -5.41 -14.07
N GLU A 206 17.31 -5.41 -15.15
CA GLU A 206 18.14 -6.53 -15.59
C GLU A 206 19.25 -6.91 -14.60
N ASN A 207 19.63 -5.98 -13.71
CA ASN A 207 20.63 -6.17 -12.67
C ASN A 207 20.00 -6.51 -11.30
N GLY A 208 18.68 -6.75 -11.25
CA GLY A 208 17.97 -7.06 -10.01
C GLY A 208 17.78 -5.87 -9.08
N ARG A 209 17.94 -4.63 -9.56
CA ARG A 209 17.70 -3.42 -8.77
C ARG A 209 16.29 -2.90 -9.01
N GLN A 210 15.73 -2.20 -8.04
CA GLN A 210 14.46 -1.51 -8.24
C GLN A 210 14.61 -0.46 -9.36
N ARG A 211 13.67 -0.48 -10.31
CA ARG A 211 13.57 0.54 -11.35
C ARG A 211 13.25 1.91 -10.74
N PRO A 212 13.95 3.00 -11.12
CA PRO A 212 13.70 4.34 -10.59
C PRO A 212 12.27 4.86 -10.83
N GLU A 213 11.60 4.40 -11.90
CA GLU A 213 10.23 4.77 -12.22
C GLU A 213 9.21 4.09 -11.30
N VAL A 214 9.59 2.97 -10.68
CA VAL A 214 8.75 2.22 -9.76
C VAL A 214 8.86 2.87 -8.39
N ARG A 215 7.95 3.81 -8.10
CA ARG A 215 7.93 4.58 -6.86
C ARG A 215 6.52 5.07 -6.51
N SER A 216 6.31 5.49 -5.27
CA SER A 216 5.06 6.15 -4.85
C SER A 216 4.77 7.41 -5.66
N GLY A 217 3.49 7.66 -5.93
CA GLY A 217 3.04 8.82 -6.70
C GLY A 217 3.32 8.76 -8.21
N ASN A 218 4.22 7.89 -8.68
CA ASN A 218 4.54 7.84 -10.11
C ASN A 218 3.60 6.92 -10.89
N VAL A 219 2.80 7.54 -11.77
CA VAL A 219 1.87 6.87 -12.69
C VAL A 219 2.26 7.03 -14.16
N LYS A 220 3.10 8.02 -14.48
CA LYS A 220 3.37 8.45 -15.86
C LYS A 220 4.14 7.43 -16.68
N ASN A 221 5.21 6.88 -16.11
CA ASN A 221 6.11 5.93 -16.77
C ASN A 221 6.43 4.70 -15.91
N ASN A 222 5.66 4.47 -14.84
CA ASN A 222 5.83 3.31 -13.98
C ASN A 222 5.33 2.05 -14.71
N PRO A 223 6.21 1.09 -15.06
CA PRO A 223 5.83 -0.06 -15.89
C PRO A 223 4.76 -0.93 -15.23
N ILE A 224 4.83 -1.12 -13.90
CA ILE A 224 3.87 -1.93 -13.15
C ILE A 224 2.49 -1.27 -13.14
N HIS A 225 2.46 0.04 -12.92
CA HIS A 225 1.21 0.81 -12.94
C HIS A 225 0.52 0.76 -14.31
N LEU A 226 1.28 1.01 -15.38
CA LEU A 226 0.77 1.04 -16.74
C LEU A 226 0.26 -0.34 -17.17
N ASP A 227 0.96 -1.41 -16.78
CA ASP A 227 0.52 -2.77 -17.03
C ASP A 227 -0.80 -3.11 -16.31
N MET A 228 -0.91 -2.72 -15.03
CA MET A 228 -2.17 -2.90 -14.28
C MET A 228 -3.33 -2.09 -14.89
N LEU A 229 -3.06 -0.91 -15.45
CA LEU A 229 -4.10 -0.13 -16.15
C LEU A 229 -4.57 -0.83 -17.42
N GLU A 230 -3.63 -1.38 -18.21
CA GLU A 230 -3.97 -2.15 -19.40
C GLU A 230 -4.77 -3.43 -19.05
N VAL A 231 -4.44 -4.09 -17.94
CA VAL A 231 -5.28 -5.18 -17.40
C VAL A 231 -6.69 -4.70 -17.10
N ALA A 232 -6.85 -3.54 -16.46
CA ALA A 232 -8.17 -2.98 -16.18
C ALA A 232 -8.93 -2.59 -17.47
N GLU A 233 -8.23 -2.14 -18.52
CA GLU A 233 -8.81 -1.84 -19.84
C GLU A 233 -9.28 -3.09 -20.57
N ILE A 234 -8.59 -4.23 -20.40
CA ILE A 234 -9.02 -5.53 -20.94
C ILE A 234 -10.25 -6.05 -20.18
N VAL A 235 -10.23 -5.96 -18.84
CA VAL A 235 -11.30 -6.48 -17.96
C VAL A 235 -12.55 -5.60 -17.98
N LYS A 236 -12.40 -4.28 -18.17
CA LYS A 236 -13.48 -3.27 -18.25
C LYS A 236 -14.45 -3.28 -17.07
N PRO A 237 -14.00 -3.02 -15.83
CA PRO A 237 -14.90 -2.86 -14.70
C PRO A 237 -15.95 -1.78 -14.97
N SER A 238 -17.20 -2.04 -14.59
CA SER A 238 -18.31 -1.12 -14.85
C SER A 238 -18.30 0.10 -13.93
N PHE A 239 -17.78 -0.05 -12.72
CA PHE A 239 -17.79 1.01 -11.71
C PHE A 239 -16.71 0.77 -10.65
N ILE A 240 -16.21 1.84 -10.04
CA ILE A 240 -15.41 1.75 -8.81
C ILE A 240 -15.98 2.60 -7.69
N PHE A 241 -15.73 2.20 -6.46
CA PHE A 241 -15.94 3.03 -5.27
C PHE A 241 -14.68 2.95 -4.40
N ASN A 242 -13.92 4.04 -4.29
CA ASN A 242 -12.69 4.08 -3.51
C ASN A 242 -12.75 5.16 -2.43
N VAL A 243 -12.33 4.80 -1.23
CA VAL A 243 -12.18 5.74 -0.11
C VAL A 243 -10.75 6.27 -0.01
N ILE A 244 -10.60 7.42 0.63
CA ILE A 244 -9.32 7.96 1.08
C ILE A 244 -9.45 8.13 2.59
N ILE A 245 -8.60 7.41 3.33
CA ILE A 245 -8.61 7.43 4.79
C ILE A 245 -7.76 8.61 5.28
N GLY A 246 -8.29 9.41 6.21
CA GLY A 246 -7.58 10.54 6.81
C GLY A 246 -6.60 10.12 7.90
N HIS A 247 -5.86 11.09 8.45
CA HIS A 247 -4.89 10.85 9.53
C HIS A 247 -5.52 10.33 10.83
N ASP A 248 -6.81 10.55 11.04
CA ASP A 248 -7.59 10.06 12.18
C ASP A 248 -8.11 8.62 12.00
N GLY A 249 -7.84 8.01 10.84
CA GLY A 249 -8.28 6.66 10.51
C GLY A 249 -9.74 6.56 10.05
N LYS A 250 -10.41 7.68 9.78
CA LYS A 250 -11.78 7.72 9.22
C LYS A 250 -11.76 7.98 7.72
N ILE A 251 -12.88 7.73 7.05
CA ILE A 251 -13.07 8.08 5.64
C ILE A 251 -13.11 9.62 5.51
N ALA A 252 -12.05 10.19 4.95
CA ALA A 252 -11.94 11.64 4.73
C ALA A 252 -12.55 12.05 3.39
N HIS A 253 -12.33 11.25 2.35
CA HIS A 253 -12.90 11.45 1.02
C HIS A 253 -13.32 10.12 0.41
N ALA A 254 -14.19 10.17 -0.59
CA ALA A 254 -14.54 9.03 -1.43
C ALA A 254 -14.69 9.49 -2.89
N VAL A 255 -14.36 8.62 -3.81
CA VAL A 255 -14.51 8.81 -5.26
C VAL A 255 -15.17 7.58 -5.86
N CYS A 256 -16.02 7.77 -6.84
CA CYS A 256 -16.63 6.66 -7.56
C CYS A 256 -16.92 7.02 -9.02
N GLY A 257 -17.21 6.03 -9.86
CA GLY A 257 -17.49 6.23 -11.29
C GLY A 257 -16.60 5.39 -12.18
N HIS A 258 -16.14 5.98 -13.30
CA HIS A 258 -15.30 5.29 -14.28
C HIS A 258 -13.97 4.84 -13.67
N TYR A 259 -13.55 3.59 -13.94
CA TYR A 259 -12.47 2.93 -13.20
C TYR A 259 -11.12 3.63 -13.27
N ALA A 260 -10.83 4.34 -14.37
CA ALA A 260 -9.60 5.10 -14.52
C ALA A 260 -9.76 6.54 -13.97
N ALA A 261 -10.80 7.26 -14.40
CA ALA A 261 -10.98 8.68 -14.09
C ALA A 261 -11.26 8.93 -12.61
N ALA A 262 -12.11 8.09 -11.99
CA ALA A 262 -12.37 8.18 -10.55
C ALA A 262 -11.13 7.80 -9.72
N HIS A 263 -10.36 6.79 -10.17
CA HIS A 263 -9.11 6.40 -9.50
C HIS A 263 -8.08 7.53 -9.55
N GLU A 264 -7.93 8.17 -10.71
CA GLU A 264 -7.03 9.31 -10.91
C GLU A 264 -7.42 10.49 -10.02
N ALA A 265 -8.72 10.80 -9.92
CA ALA A 265 -9.21 11.82 -8.99
C ALA A 265 -8.89 11.49 -7.53
N GLY A 266 -9.04 10.23 -7.13
CA GLY A 266 -8.62 9.75 -5.81
C GLY A 266 -7.12 9.89 -5.58
N CYS A 267 -6.28 9.64 -6.60
CA CYS A 267 -4.83 9.82 -6.50
C CYS A 267 -4.46 11.30 -6.27
N ARG A 268 -5.12 12.24 -6.96
CA ARG A 268 -4.91 13.67 -6.74
C ARG A 268 -5.25 14.10 -5.31
N ILE A 269 -6.34 13.58 -4.74
CA ILE A 269 -6.70 13.83 -3.33
C ILE A 269 -5.63 13.25 -2.38
N VAL A 270 -5.07 12.07 -2.69
CA VAL A 270 -3.96 11.51 -1.90
C VAL A 270 -2.73 12.43 -1.96
N ASP A 271 -2.36 12.93 -3.13
CA ASP A 271 -1.27 13.91 -3.26
C ASP A 271 -1.56 15.17 -2.42
N GLU A 272 -2.77 15.69 -2.51
CA GLU A 272 -3.18 16.86 -1.71
C GLU A 272 -3.11 16.61 -0.21
N LEU A 273 -3.30 15.39 0.29
CA LEU A 273 -3.28 15.10 1.73
C LEU A 273 -1.89 14.70 2.24
N TYR A 274 -1.11 13.99 1.42
CA TYR A 274 0.07 13.26 1.87
C TYR A 274 1.37 13.65 1.17
N GLU A 275 1.33 14.40 0.08
CA GLU A 275 2.54 14.97 -0.55
C GLU A 275 3.05 16.14 0.29
N VAL A 276 4.34 16.09 0.65
CA VAL A 276 5.01 17.14 1.42
C VAL A 276 6.19 17.69 0.62
N PRO A 277 6.12 18.93 0.11
CA PRO A 277 7.23 19.52 -0.63
C PRO A 277 8.41 19.79 0.31
N ILE A 278 9.62 19.47 -0.15
CA ILE A 278 10.88 19.75 0.54
C ILE A 278 11.83 20.53 -0.39
N ASP A 279 12.63 21.43 0.19
CA ASP A 279 13.53 22.31 -0.58
C ASP A 279 14.91 21.70 -0.85
N GLN A 280 15.30 20.72 -0.03
CA GLN A 280 16.56 20.00 -0.15
C GLN A 280 16.45 18.65 0.53
N LEU A 281 17.32 17.71 0.16
CA LEU A 281 17.51 16.44 0.85
C LEU A 281 18.33 16.64 2.14
N ALA A 282 18.00 15.89 3.20
CA ALA A 282 18.70 15.89 4.47
C ALA A 282 19.90 14.94 4.48
N ASP A 283 20.85 15.20 5.37
CA ASP A 283 21.94 14.27 5.68
C ASP A 283 21.43 13.09 6.54
N ILE A 284 20.45 13.37 7.41
CA ILE A 284 19.76 12.38 8.25
C ILE A 284 18.24 12.56 8.11
N THR A 285 17.50 11.48 7.89
CA THR A 285 16.03 11.50 8.05
C THR A 285 15.63 10.50 9.12
N ILE A 286 14.91 10.97 10.14
CA ILE A 286 14.35 10.13 11.20
C ILE A 286 12.88 9.91 10.91
N SER A 287 12.46 8.66 10.79
CA SER A 287 11.14 8.28 10.31
C SER A 287 10.50 7.22 11.19
N SER A 288 9.19 7.31 11.43
CA SER A 288 8.45 6.26 12.13
C SER A 288 7.67 5.40 11.16
N GLN A 289 7.73 4.08 11.34
CA GLN A 289 6.91 3.12 10.60
C GLN A 289 5.41 3.26 10.92
N GLY A 290 5.06 3.92 12.03
CA GLY A 290 3.70 4.31 12.39
C GLY A 290 3.10 3.58 13.58
N GLY A 291 3.91 2.85 14.37
CA GLY A 291 3.45 2.09 15.54
C GLY A 291 2.59 0.88 15.20
N TYR A 292 2.17 0.14 16.22
CA TYR A 292 1.46 -1.12 16.07
C TYR A 292 0.09 -0.89 15.41
N PRO A 293 -0.35 -1.76 14.47
CA PRO A 293 0.33 -2.96 13.98
C PRO A 293 1.24 -2.72 12.75
N LYS A 294 1.52 -1.47 12.37
CA LYS A 294 2.33 -1.18 11.17
C LYS A 294 3.81 -1.49 11.36
N ASP A 295 4.31 -1.51 12.60
CA ASP A 295 5.69 -1.79 12.99
C ASP A 295 5.85 -3.10 13.77
N ILE A 296 4.94 -4.06 13.52
CA ILE A 296 4.88 -5.35 14.23
C ILE A 296 6.13 -6.22 14.02
N ASP A 297 6.77 -6.12 12.85
CA ASP A 297 7.94 -6.90 12.46
C ASP A 297 8.94 -6.10 11.59
N ILE A 298 10.15 -6.64 11.43
CA ILE A 298 11.23 -6.00 10.66
C ILE A 298 10.83 -5.89 9.18
N CYS A 299 10.20 -6.91 8.60
CA CYS A 299 9.76 -6.87 7.21
C CYS A 299 8.82 -5.68 6.92
N GLN A 300 7.89 -5.36 7.83
CA GLN A 300 6.99 -4.21 7.66
C GLN A 300 7.75 -2.89 7.68
N THR A 301 8.84 -2.80 8.46
CA THR A 301 9.70 -1.60 8.58
C THR A 301 10.20 -1.11 7.21
N GLY A 302 10.37 -2.02 6.25
CA GLY A 302 10.76 -1.69 4.88
C GLY A 302 9.82 -0.71 4.18
N LYS A 303 8.56 -0.61 4.59
CA LYS A 303 7.59 0.32 3.99
C LYS A 303 7.97 1.78 4.22
N ALA A 304 8.42 2.15 5.41
CA ALA A 304 8.85 3.53 5.69
C ALA A 304 10.12 3.92 4.93
N ILE A 305 11.00 2.96 4.62
CA ILE A 305 12.25 3.24 3.89
C ILE A 305 11.95 3.83 2.50
N TYR A 306 10.89 3.39 1.82
CA TYR A 306 10.52 3.89 0.49
C TYR A 306 10.21 5.39 0.43
N HIS A 307 9.62 5.96 1.47
CA HIS A 307 9.36 7.40 1.52
C HIS A 307 10.52 8.13 2.19
N THR A 308 11.17 7.53 3.19
CA THR A 308 12.29 8.14 3.92
C THR A 308 13.47 8.44 2.98
N GLN A 309 13.72 7.58 1.99
CA GLN A 309 14.75 7.82 0.99
C GLN A 309 14.51 9.07 0.14
N GLU A 310 13.25 9.47 -0.09
CA GLU A 310 12.89 10.64 -0.92
C GLU A 310 13.27 11.96 -0.24
N ALA A 311 13.53 11.92 1.08
CA ALA A 311 14.03 13.04 1.87
C ALA A 311 15.53 12.94 2.23
N THR A 312 16.22 11.85 1.88
CA THR A 312 17.58 11.56 2.34
C THR A 312 18.59 11.58 1.19
N LYS A 313 19.68 12.34 1.36
CA LYS A 313 20.78 12.38 0.37
C LYS A 313 21.31 10.96 0.09
N PRO A 314 21.76 10.66 -1.15
CA PRO A 314 22.52 9.45 -1.42
C PRO A 314 23.72 9.32 -0.45
N GLY A 315 23.89 8.16 0.17
CA GLY A 315 24.92 7.94 1.19
C GLY A 315 24.64 8.57 2.57
N GLY A 316 23.52 9.29 2.74
CA GLY A 316 23.04 9.81 4.02
C GLY A 316 22.51 8.71 4.96
N THR A 317 21.98 9.11 6.11
CA THR A 317 21.49 8.18 7.15
C THR A 317 19.98 8.21 7.24
N MET A 318 19.35 7.03 7.21
CA MET A 318 17.94 6.84 7.52
C MET A 318 17.82 6.17 8.89
N ILE A 319 17.20 6.83 9.85
CA ILE A 319 16.90 6.27 11.17
C ILE A 319 15.42 5.92 11.19
N ILE A 320 15.08 4.63 11.28
CA ILE A 320 13.70 4.15 11.22
C ILE A 320 13.28 3.63 12.60
N LEU A 321 12.26 4.25 13.19
CA LEU A 321 11.63 3.81 14.43
C LEU A 321 10.63 2.71 14.10
N SER A 322 10.89 1.52 14.63
CA SER A 322 10.05 0.34 14.47
C SER A 322 10.28 -0.63 15.63
N GLU A 323 9.27 -0.86 16.46
CA GLU A 323 9.42 -1.75 17.62
C GLU A 323 9.81 -3.16 17.17
N ALA A 324 9.14 -3.64 16.11
CA ALA A 324 9.29 -4.97 15.54
C ALA A 324 9.28 -6.07 16.62
N SER A 325 8.26 -6.02 17.47
CA SER A 325 8.09 -6.89 18.64
C SER A 325 7.93 -8.37 18.28
N GLU A 326 7.56 -8.71 17.03
CA GLU A 326 7.46 -10.09 16.53
C GLU A 326 8.69 -10.55 15.73
N GLY A 327 9.79 -9.78 15.77
CA GLY A 327 11.04 -10.15 15.09
C GLY A 327 10.99 -9.89 13.58
N ILE A 328 11.43 -10.85 12.76
CA ILE A 328 11.62 -10.62 11.30
C ILE A 328 10.30 -10.47 10.54
N GLY A 329 9.28 -11.25 10.92
CA GLY A 329 8.01 -11.33 10.20
C GLY A 329 7.82 -12.69 9.52
N PRO A 330 7.12 -12.74 8.36
CA PRO A 330 6.70 -14.00 7.75
C PRO A 330 7.88 -14.86 7.26
N PRO A 331 7.70 -16.19 7.08
CA PRO A 331 8.76 -17.12 6.68
C PRO A 331 9.60 -16.67 5.47
N ASP A 332 8.95 -16.06 4.49
CA ASP A 332 9.58 -15.48 3.30
C ASP A 332 10.62 -14.39 3.62
N ALA A 333 10.41 -13.61 4.68
CA ALA A 333 11.39 -12.63 5.13
C ALA A 333 12.59 -13.30 5.83
N ASN A 334 12.36 -14.41 6.55
CA ASN A 334 13.43 -15.19 7.18
C ASN A 334 14.43 -15.72 6.16
N GLU A 335 13.95 -16.26 5.02
CA GLU A 335 14.82 -16.72 3.93
C GLU A 335 15.79 -15.61 3.47
N ILE A 336 15.28 -14.38 3.32
CA ILE A 336 16.05 -13.25 2.82
C ILE A 336 17.05 -12.71 3.86
N PHE A 337 16.64 -12.57 5.12
CA PHE A 337 17.48 -11.99 6.17
C PHE A 337 18.45 -12.99 6.80
N LEU A 338 18.03 -14.24 6.97
CA LEU A 338 18.76 -15.25 7.74
C LEU A 338 19.43 -16.31 6.88
N GLU A 339 18.86 -16.71 5.75
CA GLU A 339 19.38 -17.84 4.96
C GLU A 339 20.29 -17.37 3.83
N CYS A 340 19.95 -16.26 3.16
CA CYS A 340 20.79 -15.68 2.13
C CYS A 340 21.99 -14.91 2.72
N GLU A 341 23.18 -15.16 2.19
CA GLU A 341 24.43 -14.47 2.57
C GLU A 341 24.65 -13.20 1.74
N THR A 342 24.25 -13.23 0.46
CA THR A 342 24.53 -12.13 -0.49
C THR A 342 23.26 -11.56 -1.12
N ASN A 343 23.35 -10.31 -1.58
CA ASN A 343 22.24 -9.70 -2.32
C ASN A 343 21.97 -10.40 -3.66
N ALA A 344 22.93 -11.11 -4.24
CA ALA A 344 22.71 -11.94 -5.43
C ALA A 344 21.85 -13.19 -5.13
N GLU A 345 22.03 -13.80 -3.96
CA GLU A 345 21.17 -14.92 -3.52
C GLU A 345 19.75 -14.46 -3.20
N ARG A 346 19.62 -13.32 -2.50
CA ARG A 346 18.32 -12.69 -2.20
C ARG A 346 17.55 -12.35 -3.47
N GLU A 347 18.22 -11.79 -4.47
CA GLU A 347 17.66 -11.46 -5.78
C GLU A 347 17.13 -12.71 -6.50
N ARG A 348 17.93 -13.78 -6.52
CA ARG A 348 17.53 -15.07 -7.12
C ARG A 348 16.31 -15.67 -6.41
N SER A 349 16.26 -15.56 -5.08
CA SER A 349 15.10 -16.00 -4.29
C SER A 349 13.84 -15.20 -4.62
N VAL A 350 13.95 -13.88 -4.78
CA VAL A 350 12.83 -13.03 -5.21
C VAL A 350 12.35 -13.41 -6.61
N ARG A 351 13.27 -13.70 -7.54
CA ARG A 351 12.89 -14.08 -8.92
C ARG A 351 12.28 -15.46 -9.04
N SER A 352 12.64 -16.40 -8.19
CA SER A 352 12.09 -17.77 -8.25
C SER A 352 10.63 -17.82 -7.85
N LEU A 353 10.24 -17.00 -6.87
CA LEU A 353 8.86 -16.76 -6.46
C LEU A 353 8.77 -15.40 -5.79
N PHE A 354 8.21 -14.42 -6.50
CA PHE A 354 8.00 -13.10 -5.95
C PHE A 354 6.91 -13.16 -4.88
N THR A 355 7.26 -12.81 -3.65
CA THR A 355 6.29 -12.46 -2.63
C THR A 355 6.59 -11.06 -2.11
N VAL A 356 5.56 -10.39 -1.60
CA VAL A 356 5.71 -9.04 -1.04
C VAL A 356 6.76 -9.03 0.08
N ALA A 357 6.75 -10.06 0.94
CA ALA A 357 7.70 -10.18 2.05
C ALA A 357 9.14 -10.38 1.56
N LYS A 358 9.37 -11.28 0.59
CA LYS A 358 10.70 -11.50 0.01
C LYS A 358 11.24 -10.20 -0.58
N TYR A 359 10.45 -9.54 -1.42
CA TYR A 359 10.93 -8.35 -2.10
C TYR A 359 11.15 -7.17 -1.16
N VAL A 360 10.25 -6.91 -0.19
CA VAL A 360 10.47 -5.84 0.79
C VAL A 360 11.75 -6.09 1.60
N SER A 361 11.96 -7.33 2.05
CA SER A 361 13.17 -7.72 2.80
C SER A 361 14.43 -7.56 1.94
N TYR A 362 14.37 -7.96 0.68
CA TYR A 362 15.46 -7.82 -0.27
C TYR A 362 15.76 -6.34 -0.55
N TYR A 363 14.71 -5.55 -0.76
CA TYR A 363 14.80 -4.11 -0.96
C TYR A 363 15.52 -3.42 0.20
N MET A 364 15.20 -3.78 1.45
CA MET A 364 15.89 -3.25 2.63
C MET A 364 17.40 -3.55 2.58
N CYS A 365 17.79 -4.76 2.17
CA CYS A 365 19.18 -5.16 2.07
C CYS A 365 19.95 -4.38 0.99
N ILE A 366 19.35 -4.15 -0.18
CA ILE A 366 19.99 -3.34 -1.25
C ILE A 366 19.96 -1.85 -0.94
N ALA A 367 18.92 -1.34 -0.26
CA ALA A 367 18.85 0.04 0.16
C ALA A 367 19.96 0.37 1.18
N ALA A 368 20.31 -0.59 2.04
CA ALA A 368 21.41 -0.46 3.00
C ALA A 368 22.82 -0.38 2.35
N GLU A 369 22.96 -0.74 1.07
CA GLU A 369 24.21 -0.49 0.33
C GLU A 369 24.32 0.97 -0.17
N LYS A 370 23.17 1.63 -0.37
CA LYS A 370 23.08 3.00 -0.90
C LYS A 370 22.93 4.07 0.19
N TRP A 371 22.29 3.73 1.30
CA TRP A 371 22.09 4.59 2.46
C TRP A 371 22.52 3.88 3.74
N ASN A 372 22.91 4.65 4.74
CA ASN A 372 23.15 4.10 6.07
C ASN A 372 21.81 3.93 6.77
N ILE A 373 21.31 2.70 6.86
CA ILE A 373 20.04 2.41 7.52
C ILE A 373 20.30 1.98 8.96
N ILE A 374 19.67 2.67 9.91
CA ILE A 374 19.67 2.32 11.33
C ILE A 374 18.21 2.10 11.75
N ILE A 375 17.87 0.89 12.18
CA ILE A 375 16.55 0.59 12.73
C ILE A 375 16.62 0.69 14.26
N VAL A 376 15.80 1.57 14.84
CA VAL A 376 15.61 1.69 16.28
C VAL A 376 14.46 0.77 16.68
N GLY A 377 14.72 -0.25 17.51
CA GLY A 377 13.73 -1.28 17.87
C GLY A 377 14.11 -2.18 19.04
N SER A 378 13.18 -3.06 19.45
CA SER A 378 13.32 -3.96 20.62
C SER A 378 13.70 -5.40 20.26
N PHE A 379 13.99 -5.70 18.99
CA PHE A 379 14.34 -7.04 18.49
C PHE A 379 15.82 -7.41 18.69
N ASP A 380 16.19 -8.67 18.44
CA ASP A 380 17.58 -9.13 18.49
C ASP A 380 18.38 -8.62 17.27
N PRO A 381 19.47 -7.83 17.46
CA PRO A 381 20.33 -7.39 16.36
C PRO A 381 20.90 -8.52 15.50
N ALA A 382 21.06 -9.73 16.05
CA ALA A 382 21.57 -10.88 15.30
C ALA A 382 20.69 -11.24 14.09
N LEU A 383 19.40 -10.86 14.11
CA LEU A 383 18.45 -11.07 13.02
C LEU A 383 18.85 -10.33 11.73
N LEU A 384 19.69 -9.30 11.82
CA LEU A 384 20.16 -8.50 10.67
C LEU A 384 21.66 -8.63 10.42
N ALA A 385 22.34 -9.57 11.09
CA ALA A 385 23.79 -9.73 11.04
C ALA A 385 24.35 -10.01 9.63
N LYS A 386 23.54 -10.58 8.73
CA LYS A 386 23.91 -10.87 7.32
C LYS A 386 23.62 -9.71 6.36
N THR A 387 23.25 -8.55 6.89
CA THR A 387 22.88 -7.36 6.11
C THR A 387 23.77 -6.17 6.47
N ALA A 388 23.72 -5.12 5.64
CA ALA A 388 24.36 -3.84 5.96
C ALA A 388 23.52 -2.94 6.88
N ILE A 389 22.34 -3.40 7.33
CA ILE A 389 21.43 -2.64 8.18
C ILE A 389 21.97 -2.64 9.61
N LYS A 390 22.06 -1.45 10.20
CA LYS A 390 22.44 -1.28 11.61
C LYS A 390 21.21 -1.24 12.49
N THR A 391 21.40 -1.51 13.78
CA THR A 391 20.34 -1.43 14.78
C THR A 391 20.77 -0.52 15.91
N ALA A 392 19.78 0.03 16.62
CA ALA A 392 19.97 0.80 17.84
C ALA A 392 18.77 0.55 18.79
N ARG A 393 18.96 0.79 20.08
CA ARG A 393 17.88 0.71 21.09
C ARG A 393 17.16 2.04 21.28
N THR A 394 17.85 3.14 21.05
CA THR A 394 17.31 4.50 21.19
C THR A 394 17.64 5.35 19.98
N VAL A 395 16.88 6.43 19.81
CA VAL A 395 17.16 7.43 18.77
C VAL A 395 18.48 8.15 19.04
N ASP A 396 18.84 8.39 20.31
CA ASP A 396 20.10 9.03 20.68
C ASP A 396 21.31 8.18 20.26
N GLU A 397 21.26 6.86 20.47
CA GLU A 397 22.30 5.93 20.01
C GLU A 397 22.44 5.95 18.48
N ALA A 398 21.31 5.96 17.77
CA ALA A 398 21.27 6.04 16.32
C ALA A 398 21.84 7.37 15.80
N LEU A 399 21.53 8.49 16.48
CA LEU A 399 22.03 9.83 16.16
C LEU A 399 23.53 9.95 16.40
N GLU A 400 24.06 9.47 17.53
CA GLU A 400 25.51 9.49 17.77
C GLU A 400 26.25 8.63 16.73
N THR A 401 25.66 7.50 16.32
CA THR A 401 26.19 6.68 15.20
C THR A 401 26.21 7.45 13.88
N ALA A 402 25.17 8.25 13.60
CA ALA A 402 25.09 9.07 12.40
C ALA A 402 26.12 10.22 12.45
N PHE A 403 26.19 10.96 13.56
CA PHE A 403 27.10 12.08 13.75
C PHE A 403 28.57 11.68 13.76
N ALA A 404 28.91 10.50 14.30
CA ALA A 404 30.26 9.96 14.22
C ALA A 404 30.73 9.75 12.77
N ARG A 405 29.79 9.58 11.83
CA ARG A 405 30.09 9.41 10.40
C ARG A 405 30.14 10.74 9.64
N GLY A 406 29.19 11.64 9.89
CA GLY A 406 28.97 12.82 9.05
C GLY A 406 29.15 14.18 9.73
N GLY A 407 29.52 14.23 11.02
CA GLY A 407 29.64 15.46 11.79
C GLY A 407 28.36 15.86 12.54
N ARG A 408 28.48 16.75 13.53
CA ARG A 408 27.33 17.20 14.34
C ARG A 408 26.48 18.30 13.70
N ASP A 409 26.91 18.87 12.58
CA ASP A 409 26.21 19.91 11.83
C ASP A 409 25.27 19.38 10.74
N GLN A 410 25.20 18.05 10.58
CA GLN A 410 24.33 17.34 9.62
C GLN A 410 22.88 17.81 9.71
N LYS A 411 22.25 18.05 8.55
CA LYS A 411 20.86 18.50 8.47
C LYS A 411 19.87 17.35 8.57
N ILE A 412 18.78 17.57 9.30
CA ILE A 412 17.85 16.53 9.76
C ILE A 412 16.41 16.84 9.35
N TYR A 413 15.71 15.85 8.79
CA TYR A 413 14.24 15.83 8.76
C TYR A 413 13.67 14.86 9.80
N LEU A 414 12.50 15.23 10.32
CA LEU A 414 11.66 14.36 11.15
C LEU A 414 10.40 13.96 10.36
N MET A 415 10.11 12.67 10.23
CA MET A 415 8.99 12.13 9.47
C MET A 415 8.10 11.22 10.34
N PRO A 416 7.10 11.77 11.05
CA PRO A 416 6.28 11.00 12.00
C PRO A 416 5.39 9.93 11.35
N GLN A 417 5.14 10.04 10.05
CA GLN A 417 4.26 9.14 9.29
C GLN A 417 5.00 8.54 8.09
N GLY A 418 6.04 7.77 8.38
CA GLY A 418 7.00 7.28 7.40
C GLY A 418 6.44 6.41 6.29
N SER A 419 5.30 5.77 6.54
CA SER A 419 4.62 4.88 5.60
C SER A 419 3.44 5.54 4.86
N SER A 420 3.25 6.85 5.02
CA SER A 420 2.10 7.56 4.45
C SER A 420 2.46 8.92 3.84
N ALA A 421 3.28 9.73 4.50
CA ALA A 421 3.73 11.02 3.95
C ALA A 421 4.81 10.80 2.88
N LEU A 422 4.62 11.40 1.71
CA LEU A 422 5.58 11.33 0.60
C LEU A 422 6.35 12.65 0.49
N PRO A 423 7.63 12.70 0.85
CA PRO A 423 8.47 13.85 0.56
C PRO A 423 8.62 14.04 -0.95
N LYS A 424 8.56 15.29 -1.41
CA LYS A 424 8.81 15.62 -2.82
C LYS A 424 9.76 16.79 -2.94
N LEU A 425 10.94 16.51 -3.45
CA LEU A 425 11.93 17.55 -3.71
C LEU A 425 11.40 18.51 -4.78
N ARG A 426 11.33 19.81 -4.46
CA ARG A 426 10.97 20.84 -5.43
C ARG A 426 11.99 20.82 -6.57
N GLN A 427 11.49 20.70 -7.80
CA GLN A 427 12.31 20.93 -8.99
C GLN A 427 12.36 22.45 -9.19
N ASN A 428 13.56 23.03 -9.04
CA ASN A 428 13.79 24.45 -9.33
C ASN A 428 13.66 24.74 -10.82
#